data_AF-A0AA88Y821-F1
#
_entry.id   AF-A0AA88Y821-F1
#
_cell.length_a   1.000
_cell.length_b   1.000
_cell.length_c   1.000
_cell.angle_alpha   90.00
_cell.angle_beta   90.00
_cell.angle_gamma   90.00
#
_symmetry.space_group_name_H-M   'P 1'
#
loop_
_entity.id
_entity.type
_entity.pdbx_description
1 polymer ?
#
loop_
_entity_poly.entity_id
_entity_poly.type
_entity_poly.pdbx_seq_one_letter_code
_entity_poly.pdbx_strand_id
1 'polypeptide(L)'
;MAILTNSINNPVVGLQLKYDDVKVNSGAGYNKNHGNFVAPVNGSYFFSFTASVKPDGGSLRIYMKKSDGSIVGHLLFLGNTFYVKESENIVIHLNKGEEVWTEIGMTSGTIHIHGTEEGPVSTYIHTHFSGFRIGD
;
A
#
# COMPACT_ATOMS: atom_id res chain seq x y z
N MET A 1 9.00 6.96 -0.56
CA MET A 1 8.81 5.51 -0.58
C MET A 1 8.87 4.98 0.84
N ALA A 2 7.91 4.12 1.19
CA ALA A 2 7.88 3.37 2.43
C ALA A 2 7.62 1.88 2.12
N ILE A 3 8.19 0.99 2.90
CA ILE A 3 8.20 -0.46 2.68
C ILE A 3 7.52 -1.15 3.86
N LEU A 4 6.78 -2.22 3.57
CA LEU A 4 6.29 -3.14 4.59
C LEU A 4 7.42 -4.10 4.95
N THR A 5 7.93 -4.03 6.18
CA THR A 5 9.07 -4.87 6.62
C THR A 5 8.61 -6.29 6.92
N ASN A 6 7.54 -6.44 7.71
CA ASN A 6 7.05 -7.75 8.13
C ASN A 6 5.92 -8.23 7.23
N SER A 7 5.97 -9.51 6.85
CA SER A 7 4.85 -10.15 6.14
C SER A 7 3.58 -10.18 7.00
N ILE A 8 2.43 -10.01 6.35
CA ILE A 8 1.12 -10.04 6.99
C ILE A 8 0.43 -11.35 6.60
N ASN A 9 0.10 -12.15 7.61
CA ASN A 9 -0.56 -13.43 7.44
C ASN A 9 -2.04 -13.29 7.82
N ASN A 10 -2.92 -13.77 6.94
CA ASN A 10 -4.37 -13.75 7.11
C ASN A 10 -4.90 -12.38 7.58
N PRO A 11 -4.68 -11.31 6.80
CA PRO A 11 -5.19 -9.98 7.14
C PRO A 11 -6.72 -9.98 7.30
N VAL A 12 -7.20 -9.06 8.14
CA VAL A 12 -8.64 -8.82 8.33
C VAL A 12 -9.08 -7.62 7.51
N VAL A 13 -10.34 -7.63 7.05
CA VAL A 13 -10.94 -6.47 6.38
C VAL A 13 -10.89 -5.24 7.30
N GLY A 14 -10.54 -4.09 6.73
CA GLY A 14 -10.35 -2.83 7.46
C GLY A 14 -8.95 -2.65 8.05
N LEU A 15 -8.05 -3.65 7.97
CA LEU A 15 -6.66 -3.48 8.37
C LEU A 15 -5.97 -2.46 7.44
N GLN A 16 -5.53 -1.34 7.99
CA GLN A 16 -4.68 -0.38 7.30
C GLN A 16 -3.24 -0.91 7.22
N LEU A 17 -2.64 -0.83 6.03
CA LEU A 17 -1.26 -1.28 5.81
C LEU A 17 -0.28 -0.21 6.28
N LYS A 18 0.59 -0.60 7.21
CA LYS A 18 1.65 0.27 7.75
C LYS A 18 2.97 -0.12 7.11
N TYR A 19 3.39 0.68 6.14
CA TYR A 19 4.74 0.59 5.57
C TYR A 19 5.70 1.28 6.55
N ASP A 20 6.38 0.50 7.37
CA ASP A 20 7.12 0.91 8.56
C ASP A 20 8.57 1.32 8.29
N ASP A 21 9.17 0.80 7.20
CA ASP A 21 10.51 1.17 6.76
C ASP A 21 10.45 2.31 5.73
N VAL A 22 10.67 3.54 6.21
CA VAL A 22 10.57 4.76 5.42
C VAL A 22 11.92 5.10 4.80
N LYS A 23 12.03 4.97 3.47
CA LYS A 23 13.24 5.32 2.72
C LYS A 23 13.30 6.78 2.30
N VAL A 24 12.16 7.35 1.90
CA VAL A 24 12.06 8.76 1.47
C VAL A 24 10.73 9.33 1.95
N ASN A 25 10.78 10.45 2.68
CA ASN A 25 9.61 11.17 3.19
C ASN A 25 9.83 12.70 3.20
N SER A 26 10.39 13.23 2.12
CA SER A 26 10.54 14.68 1.94
C SER A 26 9.17 15.36 1.97
N GLY A 27 9.03 16.45 2.72
CA GLY A 27 7.75 17.11 2.97
C GLY A 27 6.92 16.48 4.11
N ALA A 28 7.43 15.40 4.73
CA ALA A 28 6.87 14.75 5.93
C ALA A 28 5.38 14.37 5.83
N GLY A 29 4.89 14.07 4.61
CA GLY A 29 3.49 13.74 4.38
C GLY A 29 3.10 12.34 4.83
N TYR A 30 4.02 11.37 4.79
CA TYR A 30 3.72 9.99 5.20
C TYR A 30 3.99 9.76 6.70
N ASN A 31 3.00 9.20 7.40
CA ASN A 31 3.09 8.82 8.81
C ASN A 31 3.16 7.30 8.94
N LYS A 32 4.35 6.77 9.24
CA LYS A 32 4.59 5.33 9.37
C LYS A 32 3.84 4.64 10.51
N ASN A 33 3.45 5.37 11.56
CA ASN A 33 2.78 4.78 12.73
C ASN A 33 1.31 4.48 12.44
N HIS A 34 0.70 5.26 11.55
CA HIS A 34 -0.68 5.09 11.12
C HIS A 34 -0.79 4.42 9.75
N GLY A 35 0.20 4.58 8.87
CA GLY A 35 0.18 4.03 7.51
C GLY A 35 -0.59 4.90 6.52
N ASN A 36 -0.65 6.22 6.75
CA ASN A 36 -1.34 7.18 5.90
C ASN A 36 -0.38 8.27 5.40
N PHE A 37 -0.71 8.82 4.24
CA PHE A 37 -0.18 10.07 3.75
C PHE A 37 -1.18 11.19 4.02
N VAL A 38 -0.74 12.30 4.60
CA VAL A 38 -1.53 13.52 4.81
C VAL A 38 -0.99 14.59 3.87
N ALA A 39 -1.84 15.15 3.02
CA ALA A 39 -1.42 16.16 2.06
C ALA A 39 -0.91 17.42 2.77
N PRO A 40 0.38 17.80 2.63
CA PRO A 40 0.93 18.96 3.32
C PRO A 40 0.46 20.28 2.72
N VAL A 41 0.09 20.27 1.44
CA VAL A 41 -0.42 21.40 0.66
C VAL A 41 -1.49 20.92 -0.32
N ASN A 42 -2.25 21.85 -0.88
CA ASN A 42 -3.18 21.52 -1.97
C ASN A 42 -2.40 21.08 -3.22
N GLY A 43 -3.01 20.20 -4.01
CA GLY A 43 -2.56 19.94 -5.37
C GLY A 43 -2.88 18.53 -5.85
N SER A 44 -2.38 18.23 -7.04
CA SER A 44 -2.43 16.90 -7.62
C SER A 44 -1.26 16.05 -7.15
N TYR A 45 -1.55 14.82 -6.75
CA TYR A 45 -0.59 13.84 -6.25
C TYR A 45 -0.65 12.58 -7.09
N PHE A 46 0.53 12.05 -7.42
CA PHE A 46 0.69 10.70 -7.91
C PHE A 46 0.90 9.76 -6.72
N PHE A 47 0.22 8.62 -6.72
CA PHE A 47 0.46 7.52 -5.80
C PHE A 47 0.66 6.22 -6.56
N SER A 48 1.53 5.38 -6.00
CA SER A 48 1.73 4.00 -6.44
C SER A 48 1.83 3.11 -5.21
N PHE A 49 1.11 2.00 -5.23
CA PHE A 49 1.26 0.97 -4.21
C PHE A 49 1.34 -0.41 -4.85
N THR A 50 2.20 -1.23 -4.26
CA THR A 50 2.54 -2.55 -4.75
C THR A 50 2.39 -3.55 -3.63
N ALA A 51 1.80 -4.71 -3.91
CA ALA A 51 1.74 -5.82 -2.98
C ALA A 51 2.19 -7.11 -3.67
N SER A 52 2.88 -7.97 -2.93
CA SER A 52 3.15 -9.34 -3.37
C SER A 52 2.44 -10.36 -2.49
N VAL A 53 1.80 -11.35 -3.10
CA VAL A 53 0.99 -12.37 -2.43
C VAL A 53 1.45 -13.76 -2.84
N LYS A 54 1.48 -14.68 -1.86
CA LYS A 54 1.81 -16.10 -2.07
C LYS A 54 0.73 -16.89 -2.81
N PRO A 55 1.10 -18.03 -3.42
CA PRO A 55 0.18 -18.96 -4.07
C PRO A 55 -0.64 -19.82 -3.09
N ASP A 56 -1.36 -19.20 -2.15
CA ASP A 56 -2.13 -19.92 -1.14
C ASP A 56 -3.59 -20.19 -1.56
N GLY A 57 -3.98 -19.79 -2.77
CA GLY A 57 -5.33 -19.96 -3.30
C GLY A 57 -6.39 -19.06 -2.64
N GLY A 58 -6.01 -18.19 -1.71
CA GLY A 58 -6.90 -17.17 -1.16
C GLY A 58 -7.16 -16.02 -2.13
N SER A 59 -8.17 -15.21 -1.81
CA SER A 59 -8.50 -13.97 -2.50
C SER A 59 -8.31 -12.77 -1.59
N LEU A 60 -7.73 -11.70 -2.14
CA LEU A 60 -7.43 -10.46 -1.43
C LEU A 60 -7.76 -9.27 -2.34
N ARG A 61 -8.36 -8.23 -1.76
CA ARG A 61 -8.40 -6.90 -2.37
C ARG A 61 -7.81 -5.88 -1.42
N ILE A 62 -6.92 -5.03 -1.93
CA ILE A 62 -6.36 -3.89 -1.19
C ILE A 62 -6.91 -2.63 -1.84
N TYR A 63 -7.53 -1.74 -1.07
CA TYR A 63 -8.01 -0.45 -1.54
C TYR A 63 -7.00 0.64 -1.23
N MET A 64 -6.91 1.65 -2.10
CA MET A 64 -6.46 2.98 -1.71
C MET A 64 -7.69 3.83 -1.40
N LYS A 65 -7.77 4.34 -0.17
CA LYS A 65 -8.88 5.17 0.31
C LYS A 65 -8.45 6.58 0.60
N LYS A 66 -9.40 7.50 0.45
CA LYS A 66 -9.31 8.88 0.92
C LYS A 66 -10.03 9.04 2.26
N SER A 67 -9.67 10.09 2.99
CA SER A 67 -10.31 10.49 4.25
C SER A 67 -11.81 10.82 4.12
N ASP A 68 -12.29 11.14 2.91
CA ASP A 68 -13.73 11.35 2.62
C ASP A 68 -14.53 10.04 2.44
N GLY A 69 -13.87 8.89 2.54
CA GLY A 69 -14.47 7.56 2.38
C GLY A 69 -14.45 7.00 0.96
N SER A 70 -14.01 7.78 -0.03
CA SER A 70 -13.89 7.30 -1.41
C SER A 70 -12.75 6.29 -1.58
N ILE A 71 -12.96 5.33 -2.48
CA ILE A 71 -11.94 4.39 -2.94
C ILE A 71 -11.47 4.89 -4.31
N VAL A 72 -10.18 5.16 -4.43
CA VAL A 72 -9.58 5.76 -5.63
C VAL A 72 -8.70 4.80 -6.41
N GLY A 73 -8.49 3.59 -5.89
CA GLY A 73 -7.60 2.59 -6.46
C GLY A 73 -7.73 1.25 -5.77
N HIS A 74 -7.32 0.17 -6.45
CA HIS A 74 -7.30 -1.15 -5.83
C HIS A 74 -6.33 -2.13 -6.50
N LEU A 75 -5.85 -3.10 -5.72
CA LEU A 75 -5.20 -4.33 -6.19
C LEU A 75 -6.13 -5.51 -5.95
N LEU A 76 -6.13 -6.50 -6.85
CA LEU A 76 -7.04 -7.64 -6.78
C LEU A 76 -6.31 -8.95 -7.08
N PHE A 77 -6.16 -9.77 -6.04
CA PHE A 77 -5.60 -11.11 -6.10
C PHE A 77 -6.75 -12.13 -5.94
N LEU A 78 -6.98 -13.01 -6.92
CA LEU A 78 -8.10 -13.96 -6.90
C LEU A 78 -7.62 -15.40 -7.07
N GLY A 79 -7.56 -16.15 -5.99
CA GLY A 79 -7.26 -17.58 -6.04
C GLY A 79 -5.91 -17.88 -6.69
N ASN A 80 -4.93 -17.00 -6.52
CA ASN A 80 -3.65 -17.10 -7.21
C ASN A 80 -2.91 -18.39 -6.82
N THR A 81 -2.40 -19.09 -7.82
CA THR A 81 -1.62 -20.35 -7.68
C THR A 81 -0.13 -20.16 -7.94
N PHE A 82 0.30 -18.92 -8.20
CA PHE A 82 1.71 -18.51 -8.32
C PHE A 82 1.97 -17.29 -7.43
N TYR A 83 3.24 -16.99 -7.18
CA TYR A 83 3.60 -15.71 -6.58
C TYR A 83 3.21 -14.58 -7.54
N VAL A 84 2.42 -13.64 -7.04
CA VAL A 84 1.97 -12.50 -7.82
C VAL A 84 2.41 -11.22 -7.13
N LYS A 85 2.96 -10.28 -7.91
CA LYS A 85 3.29 -8.92 -7.49
C LYS A 85 2.57 -7.94 -8.40
N GLU A 86 1.63 -7.20 -7.86
CA GLU A 86 0.82 -6.22 -8.60
C GLU A 86 1.07 -4.82 -8.08
N SER A 87 0.97 -3.83 -8.98
CA SER A 87 1.09 -2.41 -8.65
C SER A 87 -0.06 -1.64 -9.27
N GLU A 88 -0.59 -0.69 -8.52
CA GLU A 88 -1.63 0.22 -8.96
C GLU A 88 -1.08 1.65 -8.89
N ASN A 89 -1.39 2.47 -9.90
CA ASN A 89 -0.90 3.84 -10.02
C ASN A 89 -2.07 4.79 -10.26
N ILE A 90 -2.17 5.86 -9.46
CA ILE A 90 -3.29 6.78 -9.50
C ILE A 90 -2.79 8.22 -9.39
N VAL A 91 -3.49 9.13 -10.08
CA VAL A 91 -3.37 10.58 -9.88
C VAL A 91 -4.68 11.09 -9.29
N ILE A 92 -4.61 11.79 -8.16
CA ILE A 92 -5.76 12.42 -7.50
C ILE A 92 -5.41 13.83 -7.03
N HIS A 93 -6.43 14.67 -6.93
CA HIS A 93 -6.33 15.93 -6.20
C HIS A 93 -6.51 15.68 -4.70
N LEU A 94 -5.67 16.31 -3.88
CA LEU A 94 -5.84 16.39 -2.43
C LEU A 94 -5.73 17.85 -1.98
N ASN A 95 -6.69 18.25 -1.14
CA ASN A 95 -6.57 19.45 -0.34
C ASN A 95 -5.68 19.18 0.86
N LYS A 96 -5.02 20.24 1.36
CA LYS A 96 -4.20 20.18 2.56
C LYS A 96 -5.00 19.56 3.71
N GLY A 97 -4.40 18.54 4.34
CA GLY A 97 -5.01 17.79 5.44
C GLY A 97 -5.87 16.61 5.02
N GLU A 98 -6.22 16.46 3.74
CA GLU A 98 -6.82 15.21 3.27
C GLU A 98 -5.80 14.08 3.33
N GLU A 99 -6.28 12.88 3.63
CA GLU A 99 -5.44 11.72 3.83
C GLU A 99 -5.70 10.65 2.78
N VAL A 100 -4.66 9.87 2.48
CA VAL A 100 -4.79 8.60 1.78
C VAL A 100 -4.04 7.48 2.46
N TRP A 101 -4.58 6.27 2.37
CA TRP A 101 -3.94 5.07 2.88
C TRP A 101 -4.35 3.86 2.05
N THR A 102 -3.63 2.75 2.25
CA THR A 102 -4.07 1.44 1.75
C THR A 102 -4.68 0.62 2.87
N GLU A 103 -5.80 -0.04 2.60
CA GLU A 103 -6.44 -0.95 3.55
C GLU A 103 -6.89 -2.24 2.88
N ILE A 104 -7.05 -3.28 3.70
CA ILE A 104 -7.59 -4.56 3.28
C ILE A 104 -9.10 -4.41 3.06
N GLY A 105 -9.52 -4.53 1.81
CA GLY A 105 -10.90 -4.36 1.38
C GLY A 105 -11.72 -5.65 1.31
N MET A 106 -11.06 -6.78 1.09
CA MET A 106 -11.68 -8.10 0.98
C MET A 106 -10.64 -9.16 1.27
N THR A 107 -11.02 -10.21 2.02
CA THR A 107 -10.19 -11.42 2.19
C THR A 107 -11.05 -12.68 2.16
N SER A 108 -10.51 -13.76 1.61
CA SER A 108 -11.08 -15.11 1.65
C SER A 108 -9.97 -16.15 1.58
N GLY A 109 -10.08 -17.21 2.38
CA GLY A 109 -9.07 -18.26 2.47
C GLY A 109 -7.76 -17.78 3.11
N THR A 110 -6.71 -18.57 2.89
CA THR A 110 -5.36 -18.27 3.41
C THR A 110 -4.69 -17.21 2.54
N ILE A 111 -4.15 -16.17 3.18
CA ILE A 111 -3.47 -15.06 2.49
C ILE A 111 -2.15 -14.75 3.20
N HIS A 112 -1.07 -14.62 2.44
CA HIS A 112 0.19 -14.09 2.93
C HIS A 112 0.67 -12.93 2.04
N ILE A 113 0.65 -11.72 2.59
CA ILE A 113 1.22 -10.52 1.95
C ILE A 113 2.69 -10.43 2.36
N HIS A 114 3.61 -10.42 1.39
CA HIS A 114 5.05 -10.39 1.66
C HIS A 114 5.55 -8.99 2.00
N GLY A 115 6.32 -8.88 3.09
CA GLY A 115 7.06 -7.67 3.47
C GLY A 115 8.44 -7.60 2.80
N THR A 116 9.50 -7.52 3.59
CA THR A 116 10.88 -7.70 3.13
C THR A 116 11.38 -9.10 3.43
N GLU A 117 12.29 -9.61 2.60
CA GLU A 117 12.94 -10.91 2.78
C GLU A 117 14.45 -10.75 2.57
N GLU A 118 15.27 -11.27 3.48
CA GLU A 118 16.72 -11.26 3.31
C GLU A 118 17.14 -12.31 2.27
N GLY A 119 17.65 -11.85 1.14
CA GLY A 119 18.22 -12.68 0.09
C GLY A 119 19.73 -12.90 0.25
N PRO A 120 20.33 -13.80 -0.54
CA PRO A 120 21.77 -14.09 -0.48
C PRO A 120 22.69 -12.92 -0.83
N VAL A 121 22.18 -11.91 -1.56
CA VAL A 121 22.97 -10.76 -2.05
C VAL A 121 22.37 -9.41 -1.67
N SER A 122 21.09 -9.36 -1.29
CA SER A 122 20.39 -8.13 -0.93
C SER A 122 19.06 -8.45 -0.26
N THR A 123 18.53 -7.52 0.52
CA THR A 123 17.13 -7.53 0.94
C THR A 123 16.19 -7.38 -0.25
N TYR A 124 15.25 -8.30 -0.42
CA TYR A 124 14.18 -8.23 -1.40
C TYR A 124 12.99 -7.44 -0.84
N ILE A 125 12.48 -6.49 -1.65
CA ILE A 125 11.36 -5.63 -1.29
C ILE A 125 10.13 -6.08 -2.09
N HIS A 126 9.09 -6.55 -1.39
CA HIS A 126 7.87 -7.06 -2.03
C HIS A 126 6.71 -6.06 -2.04
N THR A 127 6.39 -5.48 -0.89
CA THR A 127 5.22 -4.63 -0.70
C THR A 127 5.64 -3.23 -0.27
N HIS A 128 5.24 -2.22 -1.03
CA HIS A 128 5.69 -0.84 -0.82
C HIS A 128 4.68 0.21 -1.31
N PHE A 129 4.81 1.41 -0.78
CA PHE A 129 3.99 2.58 -1.09
C PHE A 129 4.87 3.78 -1.42
N SER A 130 4.49 4.52 -2.46
CA SER A 130 5.13 5.75 -2.88
C SER A 130 4.08 6.77 -3.31
N GLY A 131 4.41 8.05 -3.11
CA GLY A 131 3.62 9.13 -3.66
C GLY A 131 4.40 10.45 -3.65
N PHE A 132 4.02 11.36 -4.53
CA PHE A 132 4.62 12.68 -4.65
C PHE A 132 3.64 13.66 -5.30
N ARG A 133 3.77 14.94 -4.98
CA ARG A 133 3.01 16.02 -5.62
C ARG A 133 3.52 16.24 -7.04
N ILE A 134 2.61 16.39 -8.00
CA ILE A 134 2.92 16.65 -9.41
C ILE A 134 2.57 18.07 -9.86
N GLY A 135 1.73 18.79 -9.11
CA GLY A 135 1.34 20.15 -9.45
C GLY A 135 0.20 20.68 -8.58
N ASP A 136 -0.22 21.91 -8.87
CA ASP A 136 -1.46 22.53 -8.40
C ASP A 136 -2.63 22.22 -9.34
#